data_AF-A0A2D6DYD4-F1
#
_entry.id   AF-A0A2D6DYD4-F1
#
_cell.length_a   1.000
_cell.length_b   1.000
_cell.length_c   1.000
_cell.angle_alpha   90.00
_cell.angle_beta   90.00
_cell.angle_gamma   90.00
#
_symmetry.space_group_name_H-M   'P 1'
#
loop_
_entity.id
_entity.type
_entity.pdbx_description
1 polymer ?
#
loop_
_entity_poly.entity_id
_entity_poly.type
_entity_poly.pdbx_seq_one_letter_code
_entity_poly.pdbx_strand_id
1 'polypeptide(L)'
;MSFSLCKSVWVLLALGLFTTGGPLQADQGALQAIREAGGIVRSMGGGWEIEFQRKGKAMKSGSLVDVALLGESVLALNLRGTLTTSVDLKQVGKLPKLGRLHLERTEVGDDGMAHLAGLKDLRYLNLYGTKVSDSGLVHLAALENLERLYVWETAVTTEGCAALSRSLPALKIVRGVNLDEVAAEAEAREKKKEEKKKEVVRVDLKWTPAGTETPPRSKGGGTLSSISIINSREESVKLYWVEYGGGLKYYAEIAAGDTLTRGSFSKATWLITDLNEEPLGYFTATVEPSQVKVPQ
;
A
#
# COMPACT_ATOMS: atom_id res chain seq x y z
N MET A 1 -39.90 42.53 53.16
CA MET A 1 -38.46 42.58 52.85
C MET A 1 -37.92 41.17 52.98
N SER A 2 -37.59 40.57 51.83
CA SER A 2 -37.27 39.14 51.68
C SER A 2 -35.76 38.95 51.75
N PHE A 3 -35.27 38.04 52.60
CA PHE A 3 -33.91 37.51 52.49
C PHE A 3 -33.96 35.98 52.59
N SER A 4 -33.71 35.37 51.44
CA SER A 4 -33.67 33.93 51.20
C SER A 4 -32.31 33.34 51.60
N LEU A 5 -32.34 32.08 52.05
CA LEU A 5 -31.19 31.30 52.50
C LEU A 5 -30.14 31.12 51.40
N CYS A 6 -28.86 31.31 51.74
CA CYS A 6 -27.73 30.83 50.96
C CYS A 6 -27.08 29.66 51.71
N LYS A 7 -27.26 28.43 51.22
CA LYS A 7 -26.46 27.26 51.61
C LYS A 7 -25.50 26.95 50.45
N SER A 8 -24.23 27.29 50.62
CA SER A 8 -23.16 26.92 49.70
C SER A 8 -22.80 25.44 49.92
N VAL A 9 -23.10 24.61 48.92
CA VAL A 9 -22.63 23.22 48.83
C VAL A 9 -21.34 23.21 48.01
N TRP A 10 -20.36 22.47 48.51
CA TRP A 10 -19.02 22.29 47.96
C TRP A 10 -19.07 21.71 46.53
N VAL A 11 -18.50 22.43 45.56
CA VAL A 11 -18.20 21.89 44.23
C VAL A 11 -16.82 21.22 44.31
N LEU A 12 -16.81 19.89 44.14
CA LEU A 12 -15.60 19.10 43.93
C LEU A 12 -14.90 19.57 42.64
N LEU A 13 -13.70 20.12 42.79
CA LEU A 13 -12.75 20.31 41.71
C LEU A 13 -12.29 18.94 41.20
N ALA A 14 -12.94 18.41 40.17
CA ALA A 14 -12.34 17.41 39.33
C ALA A 14 -11.37 18.14 38.38
N LEU A 15 -10.08 18.14 38.72
CA LEU A 15 -9.01 18.42 37.76
C LEU A 15 -9.04 17.34 36.68
N GLY A 16 -9.85 17.59 35.64
CA GLY A 16 -9.71 16.91 34.37
C GLY A 16 -8.42 17.38 33.72
N LEU A 17 -7.41 16.53 33.75
CA LEU A 17 -6.23 16.62 32.88
C LEU A 17 -6.73 16.79 31.44
N PHE A 18 -6.67 18.02 30.91
CA PHE A 18 -6.73 18.23 29.48
C PHE A 18 -5.45 17.61 28.90
N THR A 19 -5.56 16.34 28.51
CA THR A 19 -4.62 15.73 27.58
C THR A 19 -4.58 16.63 26.36
N THR A 20 -3.39 17.12 26.03
CA THR A 20 -3.09 17.87 24.82
C THR A 20 -3.63 17.11 23.60
N GLY A 21 -4.81 17.49 23.13
CA GLY A 21 -5.41 16.93 21.93
C GLY A 21 -4.57 17.34 20.74
N GLY A 22 -3.82 16.39 20.19
CA GLY A 22 -3.16 16.57 18.89
C GLY A 22 -4.20 16.79 17.77
N PRO A 23 -3.74 17.17 16.56
CA PRO A 23 -4.62 17.52 15.42
C PRO A 23 -5.70 16.48 15.07
N LEU A 24 -5.55 15.23 15.51
CA LEU A 24 -6.52 14.14 15.32
C LEU A 24 -7.83 14.27 16.13
N GLN A 25 -7.90 15.14 17.14
CA GLN A 25 -9.07 15.28 18.00
C GLN A 25 -10.08 16.35 17.49
N ALA A 26 -9.64 17.28 16.63
CA ALA A 26 -10.48 18.32 16.02
C ALA A 26 -11.36 17.81 14.87
N ASP A 27 -11.00 16.67 14.28
CA ASP A 27 -11.60 16.18 13.04
C ASP A 27 -12.88 15.34 13.26
N GLN A 28 -13.20 14.92 14.49
CA GLN A 28 -14.23 13.88 14.73
C GLN A 28 -15.62 14.26 14.22
N GLY A 29 -16.03 15.52 14.38
CA GLY A 29 -17.34 16.00 13.91
C GLY A 29 -17.45 16.00 12.38
N ALA A 30 -16.44 16.54 11.69
CA ALA A 30 -16.38 16.55 10.23
C ALA A 30 -16.28 15.11 9.67
N LEU A 31 -15.47 14.25 10.29
CA LEU A 31 -15.37 12.84 9.92
C LEU A 31 -16.70 12.11 10.08
N GLN A 32 -17.48 12.41 11.12
CA GLN A 32 -18.80 11.84 11.32
C GLN A 32 -19.79 12.34 10.25
N ALA A 33 -19.81 13.64 9.97
CA ALA A 33 -20.65 14.23 8.91
C ALA A 33 -20.35 13.61 7.53
N ILE A 34 -19.06 13.42 7.20
CA ILE A 34 -18.62 12.76 5.96
C ILE A 34 -19.18 11.34 5.88
N ARG A 35 -19.11 10.55 6.97
CA ARG A 35 -19.67 9.19 7.01
C ARG A 35 -21.19 9.17 6.82
N GLU A 36 -21.89 10.11 7.44
CA GLU A 36 -23.34 10.29 7.29
C GLU A 36 -23.75 10.77 5.89
N ALA A 37 -22.84 11.46 5.19
CA ALA A 37 -22.97 11.84 3.79
C ALA A 37 -22.63 10.71 2.81
N GLY A 38 -22.24 9.53 3.32
CA GLY A 38 -21.90 8.35 2.51
C GLY A 38 -20.42 8.24 2.16
N GLY A 39 -19.56 9.09 2.73
CA GLY A 39 -18.12 9.01 2.59
C GLY A 39 -17.50 7.91 3.46
N ILE A 40 -16.49 7.24 2.93
CA ILE A 40 -15.65 6.29 3.66
C ILE A 40 -14.37 7.02 4.01
N VAL A 41 -14.01 7.02 5.30
CA VAL A 41 -12.78 7.65 5.77
C VAL A 41 -11.82 6.60 6.31
N ARG A 42 -10.59 6.59 5.79
CA ARG A 42 -9.49 5.71 6.22
C ARG A 42 -8.33 6.56 6.71
N SER A 43 -7.67 6.12 7.79
CA SER A 43 -6.43 6.76 8.24
C SER A 43 -5.28 6.31 7.36
N MET A 44 -4.47 7.27 6.93
CA MET A 44 -3.20 7.07 6.22
C MET A 44 -2.12 7.76 7.07
N GLY A 45 -0.92 7.20 7.21
CA GLY A 45 0.11 7.78 8.10
C GLY A 45 0.29 9.29 7.86
N GLY A 46 -0.15 10.12 8.82
CA GLY A 46 -0.13 11.58 8.72
C GLY A 46 -1.43 12.28 8.31
N GLY A 47 -2.54 11.57 8.04
CA GLY A 47 -3.82 12.18 7.67
C GLY A 47 -4.92 11.18 7.24
N TRP A 48 -5.79 11.62 6.35
CA TRP A 48 -7.01 10.94 5.94
C TRP A 48 -7.05 10.68 4.42
N GLU A 49 -7.53 9.49 4.07
CA GLU A 49 -8.03 9.16 2.74
C GLU A 49 -9.55 9.08 2.80
N ILE A 50 -10.22 9.80 1.89
CA ILE A 50 -11.68 9.92 1.86
C ILE A 50 -12.19 9.46 0.49
N GLU A 51 -13.23 8.63 0.49
CA GLU A 51 -13.81 8.05 -0.71
C GLU A 51 -15.34 8.20 -0.71
N PHE A 52 -15.89 8.67 -1.83
CA PHE A 52 -17.32 8.65 -2.11
C PHE A 52 -17.57 7.77 -3.34
N GLN A 53 -18.20 6.61 -3.15
CA GLN A 53 -18.43 5.62 -4.21
C GLN A 53 -19.91 5.44 -4.55
N ARG A 54 -20.21 5.14 -5.82
CA ARG A 54 -21.59 4.86 -6.30
C ARG A 54 -22.20 3.54 -5.79
N LYS A 55 -21.42 2.62 -5.21
CA LYS A 55 -21.93 1.33 -4.70
C LYS A 55 -22.55 1.46 -3.30
N GLY A 56 -23.67 2.17 -3.19
CA GLY A 56 -24.62 1.97 -2.08
C GLY A 56 -25.18 3.22 -1.40
N LYS A 57 -24.53 4.40 -1.52
CA LYS A 57 -25.11 5.69 -1.08
C LYS A 57 -24.64 6.79 -2.03
N ALA A 58 -25.57 7.50 -2.65
CA ALA A 58 -25.23 8.69 -3.43
C ALA A 58 -24.61 9.74 -2.50
N MET A 59 -23.51 10.35 -2.92
CA MET A 59 -22.92 11.51 -2.25
C MET A 59 -24.00 12.59 -2.08
N LYS A 60 -24.22 13.06 -0.86
CA LYS A 60 -25.16 14.15 -0.60
C LYS A 60 -24.59 15.47 -1.12
N SER A 61 -25.45 16.34 -1.65
CA SER A 61 -25.04 17.69 -2.04
C SER A 61 -24.42 18.43 -0.85
N GLY A 62 -23.33 19.17 -1.09
CA GLY A 62 -22.63 19.94 -0.05
C GLY A 62 -21.63 19.15 0.82
N SER A 63 -21.54 17.83 0.68
CA SER A 63 -20.67 16.98 1.52
C SER A 63 -19.16 17.26 1.40
N LEU A 64 -18.73 17.93 0.33
CA LEU A 64 -17.34 18.39 0.20
C LEU A 64 -17.02 19.60 1.09
N VAL A 65 -18.03 20.29 1.63
CA VAL A 65 -17.82 21.34 2.63
C VAL A 65 -17.25 20.71 3.90
N ASP A 66 -17.80 19.58 4.35
CA ASP A 66 -17.30 18.86 5.53
C ASP A 66 -15.88 18.31 5.30
N VAL A 67 -15.59 17.83 4.08
CA VAL A 67 -14.24 17.42 3.70
C VAL A 67 -13.26 18.59 3.77
N ALA A 68 -13.66 19.77 3.29
CA ALA A 68 -12.82 20.97 3.34
C ALA A 68 -12.48 21.44 4.77
N LEU A 69 -13.32 21.13 5.77
CA LEU A 69 -13.03 21.44 7.18
C LEU A 69 -11.81 20.67 7.71
N LEU A 70 -11.46 19.54 7.11
CA LEU A 70 -10.30 18.74 7.49
C LEU A 70 -8.97 19.32 6.98
N GLY A 71 -9.01 20.28 6.05
CA GLY A 71 -7.87 21.08 5.61
C GLY A 71 -6.60 20.28 5.31
N GLU A 72 -5.54 20.50 6.09
CA GLU A 72 -4.22 19.88 5.92
C GLU A 72 -4.20 18.38 6.22
N SER A 73 -5.22 17.84 6.88
CA SER A 73 -5.29 16.43 7.22
C SER A 73 -5.74 15.55 6.06
N VAL A 74 -6.23 16.09 4.93
CA VAL A 74 -6.69 15.27 3.79
C VAL A 74 -5.55 15.04 2.80
N LEU A 75 -5.15 13.77 2.66
CA LEU A 75 -4.02 13.37 1.81
C LEU A 75 -4.48 12.74 0.49
N ALA A 76 -5.66 12.12 0.48
CA ALA A 76 -6.23 11.50 -0.71
C ALA A 76 -7.75 11.65 -0.73
N LEU A 77 -8.29 12.00 -1.89
CA LEU A 77 -9.73 12.17 -2.09
C LEU A 77 -10.17 11.43 -3.36
N ASN A 78 -11.18 10.58 -3.21
CA ASN A 78 -11.75 9.82 -4.30
C ASN A 78 -13.23 10.13 -4.50
N LEU A 79 -13.51 10.76 -5.65
CA LEU A 79 -14.84 11.20 -6.08
C LEU A 79 -15.28 10.49 -7.36
N ARG A 80 -14.63 9.37 -7.71
CA ARG A 80 -14.89 8.64 -8.95
C ARG A 80 -16.37 8.28 -9.09
N GLY A 81 -16.93 8.62 -10.24
CA GLY A 81 -18.29 8.29 -10.62
C GLY A 81 -19.35 8.99 -9.78
N THR A 82 -19.00 10.01 -9.00
CA THR A 82 -19.95 10.87 -8.31
C THR A 82 -20.50 11.94 -9.25
N LEU A 83 -21.54 12.67 -8.82
CA LEU A 83 -22.09 13.82 -9.55
C LEU A 83 -21.30 15.12 -9.28
N THR A 84 -20.03 15.02 -8.91
CA THR A 84 -19.16 16.17 -8.63
C THR A 84 -19.06 17.05 -9.87
N THR A 85 -19.27 18.36 -9.71
CA THR A 85 -19.19 19.39 -10.75
C THR A 85 -17.97 20.29 -10.55
N SER A 86 -17.68 21.15 -11.53
CA SER A 86 -16.64 22.18 -11.40
C SER A 86 -16.82 23.12 -10.21
N VAL A 87 -18.07 23.42 -9.82
CA VAL A 87 -18.38 24.29 -8.68
C VAL A 87 -17.90 23.66 -7.37
N ASP A 88 -18.01 22.34 -7.26
CA ASP A 88 -17.62 21.58 -6.07
C ASP A 88 -16.10 21.58 -5.85
N LEU A 89 -15.31 21.72 -6.92
CA LEU A 89 -13.84 21.81 -6.82
C LEU A 89 -13.34 23.03 -6.04
N LYS A 90 -14.18 24.04 -5.83
CA LYS A 90 -13.90 25.14 -4.89
C LYS A 90 -13.60 24.66 -3.48
N GLN A 91 -14.27 23.58 -3.03
CA GLN A 91 -14.01 23.00 -1.72
C GLN A 91 -12.75 22.13 -1.74
N VAL A 92 -12.52 21.39 -2.83
CA VAL A 92 -11.31 20.56 -3.01
C VAL A 92 -10.04 21.44 -3.01
N GLY A 93 -10.11 22.64 -3.60
CA GLY A 93 -9.02 23.62 -3.59
C GLY A 93 -8.59 24.10 -2.19
N LYS A 94 -9.34 23.78 -1.13
CA LYS A 94 -9.03 24.12 0.27
C LYS A 94 -8.23 23.04 1.00
N LEU A 95 -7.75 22.01 0.29
CA LEU A 95 -7.03 20.86 0.86
C LEU A 95 -5.53 20.93 0.50
N PRO A 96 -4.73 21.79 1.15
CA PRO A 96 -3.38 22.14 0.69
C PRO A 96 -2.40 20.96 0.70
N LYS A 97 -2.70 19.88 1.45
CA LYS A 97 -1.90 18.66 1.56
C LYS A 97 -2.41 17.50 0.71
N LEU A 98 -3.40 17.75 -0.16
CA LEU A 98 -3.96 16.73 -1.02
C LEU A 98 -2.92 16.24 -2.03
N GLY A 99 -2.48 14.99 -1.88
CA GLY A 99 -1.49 14.37 -2.77
C GLY A 99 -2.12 13.57 -3.90
N ARG A 100 -3.34 13.05 -3.72
CA ARG A 100 -4.02 12.20 -4.71
C ARG A 100 -5.49 12.59 -4.87
N LEU A 101 -5.91 12.85 -6.10
CA LEU A 101 -7.28 13.21 -6.44
C LEU A 101 -7.81 12.36 -7.62
N HIS A 102 -8.92 11.69 -7.37
CA HIS A 102 -9.65 10.86 -8.33
C HIS A 102 -10.97 11.55 -8.71
N LEU A 103 -11.10 12.00 -9.97
CA LEU A 103 -12.28 12.67 -10.54
C LEU A 103 -12.89 11.89 -11.71
N GLU A 104 -12.53 10.62 -11.86
CA GLU A 104 -12.94 9.81 -13.00
C GLU A 104 -14.46 9.78 -13.16
N ARG A 105 -14.97 10.01 -14.38
CA ARG A 105 -16.39 9.98 -14.71
C ARG A 105 -17.24 10.87 -13.80
N THR A 106 -16.77 12.08 -13.54
CA THR A 106 -17.51 13.16 -12.89
C THR A 106 -17.94 14.21 -13.93
N GLU A 107 -18.76 15.18 -13.51
CA GLU A 107 -19.27 16.27 -14.36
C GLU A 107 -18.32 17.48 -14.40
N VAL A 108 -17.08 17.32 -13.95
CA VAL A 108 -16.05 18.37 -13.94
C VAL A 108 -15.65 18.77 -15.37
N GLY A 109 -15.55 20.08 -15.59
CA GLY A 109 -15.05 20.72 -16.82
C GLY A 109 -13.91 21.70 -16.58
N ASP A 110 -13.55 22.46 -17.61
CA ASP A 110 -12.38 23.35 -17.63
C ASP A 110 -12.38 24.41 -16.53
N ASP A 111 -13.55 24.99 -16.24
CA ASP A 111 -13.74 25.99 -15.20
C ASP A 111 -13.38 25.48 -13.79
N GLY A 112 -13.48 24.18 -13.56
CA GLY A 112 -13.10 23.55 -12.31
C GLY A 112 -11.59 23.48 -12.09
N MET A 113 -10.78 23.46 -13.15
CA MET A 113 -9.32 23.25 -13.04
C MET A 113 -8.60 24.42 -12.36
N ALA A 114 -9.11 25.64 -12.53
CA ALA A 114 -8.57 26.83 -11.86
C ALA A 114 -8.60 26.71 -10.32
N HIS A 115 -9.57 25.98 -9.77
CA HIS A 115 -9.67 25.76 -8.33
C HIS A 115 -8.63 24.78 -7.78
N LEU A 116 -7.99 23.99 -8.64
CA LEU A 116 -6.95 23.04 -8.23
C LEU A 116 -5.54 23.66 -8.25
N ALA A 117 -5.33 24.79 -8.93
CA ALA A 117 -3.99 25.38 -9.16
C ALA A 117 -3.16 25.66 -7.89
N GLY A 118 -3.83 25.82 -6.73
CA GLY A 118 -3.19 26.03 -5.42
C GLY A 118 -2.73 24.74 -4.72
N LEU A 119 -3.07 23.55 -5.22
CA LEU A 119 -2.78 22.27 -4.58
C LEU A 119 -1.33 21.82 -4.87
N LYS A 120 -0.36 22.55 -4.31
CA LYS A 120 1.07 22.38 -4.61
C LYS A 120 1.64 21.01 -4.22
N ASP A 121 0.99 20.27 -3.33
CA ASP A 121 1.41 18.92 -2.93
C ASP A 121 0.76 17.82 -3.78
N LEU A 122 -0.09 18.16 -4.76
CA LEU A 122 -0.78 17.19 -5.61
C LEU A 122 0.18 16.47 -6.56
N ARG A 123 0.27 15.14 -6.41
CA ARG A 123 1.16 14.26 -7.22
C ARG A 123 0.39 13.41 -8.23
N TYR A 124 -0.88 13.12 -7.95
CA TYR A 124 -1.72 12.28 -8.79
C TYR A 124 -3.07 12.96 -9.03
N LEU A 125 -3.43 13.11 -10.31
CA LEU A 125 -4.73 13.59 -10.76
C LEU A 125 -5.29 12.69 -11.86
N ASN A 126 -6.50 12.18 -11.65
CA ASN A 126 -7.20 11.39 -12.67
C ASN A 126 -8.47 12.10 -13.14
N LEU A 127 -8.46 12.51 -14.42
CA LEU A 127 -9.55 13.20 -15.12
C LEU A 127 -10.25 12.30 -16.14
N TYR A 128 -10.01 10.99 -16.10
CA TYR A 128 -10.59 10.04 -17.05
C TYR A 128 -12.11 10.21 -17.19
N GLY A 129 -12.60 10.37 -18.42
CA GLY A 129 -14.04 10.48 -18.68
C GLY A 129 -14.71 11.73 -18.11
N THR A 130 -13.96 12.83 -17.92
CA THR A 130 -14.49 14.15 -17.55
C THR A 130 -14.66 15.05 -18.78
N LYS A 131 -15.21 16.26 -18.60
CA LYS A 131 -15.44 17.24 -19.68
C LYS A 131 -14.27 18.21 -19.88
N VAL A 132 -13.10 17.89 -19.33
CA VAL A 132 -11.89 18.73 -19.44
C VAL A 132 -11.34 18.68 -20.86
N SER A 133 -10.88 19.84 -21.34
CA SER A 133 -10.21 20.07 -22.63
C SER A 133 -8.83 20.69 -22.41
N ASP A 134 -8.15 21.00 -23.51
CA ASP A 134 -6.86 21.72 -23.47
C ASP A 134 -6.96 23.05 -22.71
N SER A 135 -8.12 23.70 -22.73
CA SER A 135 -8.35 24.97 -22.01
C SER A 135 -8.22 24.80 -20.50
N GLY A 136 -8.72 23.68 -19.95
CA GLY A 136 -8.59 23.37 -18.54
C GLY A 136 -7.16 23.04 -18.12
N LEU A 137 -6.37 22.41 -19.01
CA LEU A 137 -4.99 22.01 -18.72
C LEU A 137 -4.06 23.19 -18.43
N VAL A 138 -4.32 24.38 -18.99
CA VAL A 138 -3.53 25.59 -18.72
C VAL A 138 -3.43 25.88 -17.22
N HIS A 139 -4.48 25.62 -16.46
CA HIS A 139 -4.49 25.85 -15.01
C HIS A 139 -3.63 24.85 -14.22
N LEU A 140 -3.39 23.65 -14.80
CA LEU A 140 -2.61 22.60 -14.14
C LEU A 140 -1.10 22.85 -14.23
N ALA A 141 -0.64 23.78 -15.06
CA ALA A 141 0.78 24.16 -15.14
C ALA A 141 1.34 24.68 -13.80
N ALA A 142 0.49 25.15 -12.89
CA ALA A 142 0.88 25.57 -11.54
C ALA A 142 1.18 24.39 -10.60
N LEU A 143 0.89 23.15 -10.97
CA LEU A 143 1.06 21.96 -10.14
C LEU A 143 2.45 21.34 -10.35
N GLU A 144 3.48 22.04 -9.86
CA GLU A 144 4.89 21.70 -10.09
C GLU A 144 5.30 20.31 -9.57
N ASN A 145 4.57 19.77 -8.59
CA ASN A 145 4.81 18.42 -8.06
C ASN A 145 3.91 17.33 -8.68
N LEU A 146 3.11 17.66 -9.70
CA LEU A 146 2.24 16.68 -10.34
C LEU A 146 3.09 15.66 -11.12
N GLU A 147 2.99 14.39 -10.72
CA GLU A 147 3.78 13.30 -11.30
C GLU A 147 2.98 12.51 -12.33
N ARG A 148 1.67 12.35 -12.10
CA ARG A 148 0.79 11.58 -12.99
C ARG A 148 -0.52 12.30 -13.24
N LEU A 149 -0.84 12.46 -14.51
CA LEU A 149 -2.09 13.00 -15.00
C LEU A 149 -2.74 12.02 -15.97
N TYR A 150 -3.99 11.63 -15.72
CA TYR A 150 -4.75 10.74 -16.61
C TYR A 150 -5.86 11.53 -17.30
N VAL A 151 -5.90 11.52 -18.63
CA VAL A 151 -6.81 12.33 -19.46
C VAL A 151 -7.51 11.52 -20.54
N TRP A 152 -7.55 10.20 -20.42
CA TRP A 152 -8.27 9.36 -21.38
C TRP A 152 -9.78 9.64 -21.36
N GLU A 153 -10.47 9.49 -22.49
CA GLU A 153 -11.90 9.82 -22.66
C GLU A 153 -12.23 11.27 -22.24
N THR A 154 -11.31 12.21 -22.46
CA THR A 154 -11.55 13.66 -22.33
C THR A 154 -11.41 14.36 -23.68
N ALA A 155 -11.67 15.66 -23.73
CA ALA A 155 -11.44 16.48 -24.93
C ALA A 155 -9.99 16.99 -25.05
N VAL A 156 -9.07 16.50 -24.21
CA VAL A 156 -7.65 16.85 -24.25
C VAL A 156 -6.97 16.26 -25.50
N THR A 157 -6.29 17.11 -26.26
CA THR A 157 -5.60 16.76 -27.48
C THR A 157 -4.13 16.38 -27.24
N THR A 158 -3.44 15.95 -28.30
CA THR A 158 -1.99 15.71 -28.24
C THR A 158 -1.24 17.02 -28.03
N GLU A 159 -1.73 18.09 -28.63
CA GLU A 159 -1.18 19.44 -28.61
C GLU A 159 -1.31 20.04 -27.21
N GLY A 160 -2.46 19.88 -26.55
CA GLY A 160 -2.65 20.28 -25.15
C GLY A 160 -1.72 19.55 -24.19
N CYS A 161 -1.56 18.23 -24.37
CA CYS A 161 -0.59 17.45 -23.61
C CYS A 161 0.84 17.97 -23.82
N ALA A 162 1.24 18.20 -25.08
CA ALA A 162 2.57 18.70 -25.41
C ALA A 162 2.82 20.10 -24.82
N ALA A 163 1.81 20.98 -24.82
CA ALA A 163 1.90 22.29 -24.20
C ALA A 163 2.09 22.18 -22.67
N LEU A 164 1.34 21.30 -22.00
CA LEU A 164 1.51 21.07 -20.56
C LEU A 164 2.87 20.45 -20.24
N SER A 165 3.35 19.49 -21.03
CA SER A 165 4.68 18.89 -20.86
C SER A 165 5.83 19.87 -21.03
N ARG A 166 5.68 20.97 -21.78
CA ARG A 166 6.70 22.04 -21.81
C ARG A 166 6.80 22.78 -20.48
N SER A 167 5.70 22.89 -19.74
CA SER A 167 5.66 23.54 -18.43
C SER A 167 6.07 22.57 -17.32
N LEU A 168 5.69 21.29 -17.44
CA LEU A 168 5.95 20.23 -16.49
C LEU A 168 6.65 19.04 -17.17
N PRO A 169 7.96 19.12 -17.46
CA PRO A 169 8.67 18.13 -18.26
C PRO A 169 8.78 16.75 -17.61
N ALA A 170 8.65 16.65 -16.28
CA ALA A 170 8.66 15.39 -15.55
C ALA A 170 7.26 14.73 -15.42
N LEU A 171 6.19 15.42 -15.82
CA LEU A 171 4.81 14.93 -15.69
C LEU A 171 4.56 13.76 -16.65
N LYS A 172 4.15 12.60 -16.11
CA LYS A 172 3.64 11.49 -16.92
C LYS A 172 2.17 11.72 -17.24
N ILE A 173 1.88 12.08 -18.48
CA ILE A 173 0.50 12.21 -19.00
C ILE A 173 0.07 10.88 -19.63
N VAL A 174 -0.98 10.27 -19.10
CA VAL A 174 -1.56 9.01 -19.57
C VAL A 174 -2.86 9.29 -20.32
N ARG A 175 -2.87 9.02 -21.63
CA ARG A 175 -3.99 9.32 -22.54
C ARG A 175 -4.87 8.11 -22.86
N GLY A 176 -4.57 6.96 -22.26
CA GLY A 176 -5.26 5.69 -22.46
C GLY A 176 -4.31 4.53 -22.22
N VAL A 177 -4.80 3.31 -22.44
CA VAL A 177 -3.94 2.12 -22.38
C VAL A 177 -3.14 2.06 -23.67
N ASN A 178 -1.85 2.41 -23.59
CA ASN A 178 -0.88 1.96 -24.57
C ASN A 178 -0.48 0.53 -24.19
N LEU A 179 -1.08 -0.46 -24.87
CA LEU A 179 -0.85 -1.89 -24.56
C LEU A 179 0.64 -2.26 -24.63
N ASP A 180 1.41 -1.58 -25.49
CA ASP A 180 2.84 -1.81 -25.66
C ASP A 180 3.65 -1.33 -24.45
N GLU A 181 3.28 -0.18 -23.85
CA GLU A 181 3.91 0.32 -22.62
C GLU A 181 3.58 -0.56 -21.42
N VAL A 182 2.34 -1.05 -21.33
CA VAL A 182 1.93 -1.97 -20.26
C VAL A 182 2.70 -3.28 -20.35
N ALA A 183 2.86 -3.82 -21.56
CA ALA A 183 3.68 -5.00 -21.81
C ALA A 183 5.15 -4.76 -21.42
N ALA A 184 5.73 -3.64 -21.86
CA ALA A 184 7.12 -3.28 -21.55
C ALA A 184 7.37 -3.09 -20.04
N GLU A 185 6.44 -2.44 -19.32
CA GLU A 185 6.53 -2.29 -17.86
C GLU A 185 6.39 -3.64 -17.13
N ALA A 186 5.53 -4.55 -17.61
CA ALA A 186 5.38 -5.89 -17.06
C ALA A 186 6.65 -6.72 -17.27
N GLU A 187 7.21 -6.72 -18.48
CA GLU A 187 8.47 -7.37 -18.80
C GLU A 187 9.63 -6.83 -17.97
N ALA A 188 9.73 -5.51 -17.81
CA ALA A 188 10.76 -4.88 -16.99
C ALA A 188 10.63 -5.25 -15.50
N ARG A 189 9.39 -5.38 -14.98
CA ARG A 189 9.14 -5.84 -13.60
C ARG A 189 9.55 -7.29 -13.42
N GLU A 190 9.24 -8.17 -14.36
CA GLU A 190 9.66 -9.58 -14.31
C GLU A 190 11.18 -9.72 -14.40
N LYS A 191 11.84 -9.01 -15.32
CA LYS A 191 13.32 -8.97 -15.39
C LYS A 191 13.94 -8.51 -14.08
N LYS A 192 13.42 -7.44 -13.45
CA LYS A 192 13.90 -6.95 -12.15
C LYS A 192 13.65 -7.94 -11.01
N LYS A 193 12.54 -8.67 -11.00
CA LYS A 193 12.28 -9.73 -10.01
C LYS A 193 13.28 -10.88 -10.17
N GLU A 194 13.57 -11.27 -11.40
CA GLU A 194 14.50 -12.34 -11.72
C GLU A 194 15.96 -11.96 -11.38
N GLU A 195 16.38 -10.74 -11.69
CA GLU A 195 17.68 -10.18 -11.29
C GLU A 195 17.81 -10.14 -9.77
N LYS A 196 16.80 -9.62 -9.07
CA LYS A 196 16.80 -9.56 -7.60
C LYS A 196 16.81 -10.95 -6.95
N LYS A 197 16.27 -11.97 -7.61
CA LYS A 197 16.32 -13.37 -7.17
C LYS A 197 17.72 -13.98 -7.34
N LYS A 198 18.43 -13.62 -8.41
CA LYS A 198 19.81 -14.07 -8.69
C LYS A 198 20.86 -13.40 -7.82
N GLU A 199 20.62 -12.16 -7.40
CA GLU A 199 21.57 -11.39 -6.58
C GLU A 199 21.58 -11.79 -5.08
N VAL A 200 20.64 -12.62 -4.62
CA VAL A 200 20.65 -13.11 -3.23
C VAL A 200 21.85 -14.01 -3.02
N VAL A 201 22.92 -13.44 -2.46
CA VAL A 201 24.07 -14.18 -1.96
C VAL A 201 23.58 -15.11 -0.85
N ARG A 202 23.78 -16.42 -1.03
CA ARG A 202 23.35 -17.45 -0.09
C ARG A 202 24.55 -18.03 0.63
N VAL A 203 24.45 -18.14 1.95
CA VAL A 203 25.45 -18.83 2.76
C VAL A 203 25.26 -20.34 2.65
N ASP A 204 26.36 -21.08 2.45
CA ASP A 204 26.34 -22.54 2.48
C ASP A 204 26.16 -23.04 3.92
N LEU A 205 25.06 -23.76 4.16
CA LEU A 205 24.77 -24.39 5.43
C LEU A 205 25.57 -25.69 5.60
N LYS A 206 25.94 -25.97 6.84
CA LYS A 206 26.54 -27.25 7.23
C LYS A 206 25.50 -28.37 7.11
N TRP A 207 25.77 -29.33 6.26
CA TRP A 207 25.07 -30.62 6.19
C TRP A 207 25.64 -31.58 7.25
N THR A 208 24.75 -32.26 7.98
CA THR A 208 25.12 -33.32 8.92
C THR A 208 24.49 -34.64 8.44
N PRO A 209 25.29 -35.64 8.03
CA PRO A 209 24.77 -36.94 7.62
C PRO A 209 23.99 -37.65 8.73
N ALA A 210 23.01 -38.47 8.36
CA ALA A 210 22.33 -39.34 9.30
C ALA A 210 23.32 -40.30 9.99
N GLY A 211 23.00 -40.71 11.22
CA GLY A 211 23.87 -41.57 12.03
C GLY A 211 25.03 -40.84 12.73
N THR A 212 25.35 -39.59 12.35
CA THR A 212 26.39 -38.80 13.06
C THR A 212 25.92 -38.36 14.44
N GLU A 213 24.75 -37.71 14.49
CA GLU A 213 24.10 -37.23 15.71
C GLU A 213 22.58 -37.21 15.48
N THR A 214 21.80 -37.22 16.56
CA THR A 214 20.35 -37.03 16.47
C THR A 214 20.02 -35.59 16.04
N PRO A 215 19.16 -35.38 15.02
CA PRO A 215 18.77 -34.04 14.58
C PRO A 215 18.25 -33.19 15.75
N PRO A 216 18.83 -31.99 15.99
CA PRO A 216 18.39 -31.13 17.08
C PRO A 216 16.99 -30.61 16.82
N ARG A 217 16.19 -30.49 17.88
CA ARG A 217 14.85 -29.89 17.79
C ARG A 217 14.95 -28.43 17.38
N SER A 218 13.97 -27.96 16.61
CA SER A 218 13.85 -26.54 16.31
C SER A 218 13.67 -25.71 17.58
N LYS A 219 14.11 -24.45 17.57
CA LYS A 219 13.93 -23.52 18.69
C LYS A 219 13.09 -22.32 18.27
N GLY A 220 12.21 -21.86 19.17
CA GLY A 220 11.40 -20.66 18.96
C GLY A 220 12.21 -19.37 18.95
N GLY A 221 11.58 -18.27 18.53
CA GLY A 221 12.19 -16.93 18.52
C GLY A 221 13.34 -16.80 17.52
N GLY A 222 13.17 -17.34 16.31
CA GLY A 222 14.06 -17.13 15.16
C GLY A 222 13.56 -16.02 14.25
N THR A 223 14.46 -15.46 13.42
CA THR A 223 14.11 -14.50 12.38
C THR A 223 13.73 -15.27 11.11
N LEU A 224 12.71 -14.81 10.38
CA LEU A 224 12.34 -15.41 9.11
C LEU A 224 13.40 -15.07 8.04
N SER A 225 13.98 -16.10 7.43
CA SER A 225 14.92 -16.02 6.32
C SER A 225 14.47 -16.98 5.20
N SER A 226 15.29 -17.16 4.15
CA SER A 226 15.06 -18.14 3.08
C SER A 226 16.16 -19.21 3.04
N ILE A 227 15.77 -20.45 2.80
CA ILE A 227 16.65 -21.59 2.57
C ILE A 227 16.43 -22.13 1.15
N SER A 228 17.51 -22.55 0.49
CA SER A 228 17.45 -23.33 -0.75
C SER A 228 18.06 -24.71 -0.51
N ILE A 229 17.30 -25.75 -0.80
CA ILE A 229 17.72 -27.13 -0.63
C ILE A 229 17.93 -27.71 -2.02
N ILE A 230 19.17 -28.02 -2.35
CA ILE A 230 19.60 -28.50 -3.66
C ILE A 230 19.72 -30.02 -3.57
N ASN A 231 18.75 -30.73 -4.13
CA ASN A 231 18.82 -32.19 -4.19
C ASN A 231 19.84 -32.60 -5.26
N SER A 232 21.07 -32.95 -4.84
CA SER A 232 22.12 -33.36 -5.78
C SER A 232 22.09 -34.87 -6.06
N ARG A 233 21.06 -35.58 -5.59
CA ARG A 233 20.84 -37.01 -5.79
C ARG A 233 20.10 -37.27 -7.12
N GLU A 234 20.22 -38.50 -7.61
CA GLU A 234 19.46 -39.00 -8.77
C GLU A 234 18.02 -39.42 -8.42
N GLU A 235 17.67 -39.39 -7.13
CA GLU A 235 16.36 -39.79 -6.62
C GLU A 235 15.68 -38.62 -5.89
N SER A 236 14.35 -38.64 -5.83
CA SER A 236 13.57 -37.71 -5.01
C SER A 236 13.86 -37.89 -3.52
N VAL A 237 13.82 -36.79 -2.77
CA VAL A 237 13.94 -36.79 -1.31
C VAL A 237 12.75 -36.13 -0.64
N LYS A 238 12.45 -36.52 0.59
CA LYS A 238 11.41 -35.88 1.41
C LYS A 238 12.03 -34.94 2.43
N LEU A 239 11.39 -33.79 2.62
CA LEU A 239 11.78 -32.77 3.58
C LEU A 239 10.82 -32.75 4.77
N TYR A 240 11.40 -32.81 5.96
CA TYR A 240 10.69 -32.74 7.24
C TYR A 240 11.22 -31.59 8.09
N TRP A 241 10.32 -30.93 8.79
CA TRP A 241 10.68 -30.01 9.87
C TRP A 241 10.73 -30.76 11.19
N VAL A 242 11.83 -30.61 11.93
CA VAL A 242 11.96 -31.17 13.29
C VAL A 242 11.29 -30.20 14.25
N GLU A 243 10.09 -30.55 14.70
CA GLU A 243 9.25 -29.70 15.55
C GLU A 243 9.91 -29.40 16.91
N TYR A 244 9.37 -28.44 17.65
CA TYR A 244 9.87 -28.07 18.98
C TYR A 244 9.89 -29.26 19.97
N GLY A 245 8.94 -30.19 19.84
CA GLY A 245 8.88 -31.43 20.60
C GLY A 245 9.80 -32.55 20.10
N GLY A 246 10.42 -32.39 18.92
CA GLY A 246 11.24 -33.41 18.25
C GLY A 246 10.47 -34.33 17.30
N GLY A 247 9.15 -34.13 17.14
CA GLY A 247 8.37 -34.78 16.10
C GLY A 247 8.79 -34.31 14.70
N LEU A 248 8.48 -35.11 13.68
CA LEU A 248 8.76 -34.77 12.29
C LEU A 248 7.47 -34.36 11.60
N LYS A 249 7.47 -33.17 11.01
CA LYS A 249 6.37 -32.68 10.17
C LYS A 249 6.79 -32.68 8.72
N TYR A 250 6.13 -33.48 7.89
CA TYR A 250 6.34 -33.49 6.44
C TYR A 250 6.03 -32.14 5.81
N TYR A 251 6.85 -31.70 4.86
CA TYR A 251 6.68 -30.42 4.17
C TYR A 251 6.61 -30.55 2.65
N ALA A 252 7.52 -31.29 2.04
CA ALA A 252 7.63 -31.36 0.59
C ALA A 252 8.46 -32.56 0.15
N GLU A 253 8.25 -32.97 -1.09
CA GLU A 253 9.18 -33.80 -1.85
C GLU A 253 10.01 -32.87 -2.76
N ILE A 254 11.28 -33.20 -2.95
CA ILE A 254 12.19 -32.48 -3.84
C ILE A 254 12.66 -33.49 -4.88
N ALA A 255 12.32 -33.26 -6.15
CA ALA A 255 12.68 -34.14 -7.24
C ALA A 255 14.21 -34.25 -7.41
N ALA A 256 14.66 -35.31 -8.06
CA ALA A 256 16.07 -35.52 -8.41
C ALA A 256 16.63 -34.31 -9.18
N GLY A 257 17.79 -33.81 -8.75
CA GLY A 257 18.43 -32.62 -9.36
C GLY A 257 17.73 -31.28 -9.11
N ASP A 258 16.58 -31.26 -8.44
CA ASP A 258 15.78 -30.04 -8.27
C ASP A 258 16.19 -29.24 -7.01
N THR A 259 15.80 -27.97 -6.97
CA THR A 259 16.06 -27.07 -5.85
C THR A 259 14.77 -26.50 -5.27
N LEU A 260 14.48 -26.85 -4.01
CA LEU A 260 13.37 -26.26 -3.26
C LEU A 260 13.85 -25.01 -2.52
N THR A 261 13.28 -23.85 -2.83
CA THR A 261 13.52 -22.60 -2.07
C THR A 261 12.30 -22.23 -1.25
N ARG A 262 12.47 -22.00 0.06
CA ARG A 262 11.37 -21.62 0.95
C ARG A 262 11.79 -20.73 2.12
N GLY A 263 10.80 -20.08 2.72
CA GLY A 263 10.98 -19.37 3.99
C GLY A 263 11.23 -20.34 5.16
N SER A 264 12.18 -20.01 6.03
CA SER A 264 12.50 -20.77 7.22
C SER A 264 12.98 -19.86 8.34
N PHE A 265 12.64 -20.20 9.58
CA PHE A 265 13.15 -19.45 10.74
C PHE A 265 14.57 -19.89 11.06
N SER A 266 15.44 -18.94 11.42
CA SER A 266 16.88 -19.09 11.65
C SER A 266 17.35 -20.06 12.75
N LYS A 267 16.43 -20.83 13.34
CA LYS A 267 16.68 -21.86 14.37
C LYS A 267 15.86 -23.12 14.09
N ALA A 268 15.30 -23.23 12.90
CA ALA A 268 14.55 -24.38 12.45
C ALA A 268 15.52 -25.44 11.91
N THR A 269 15.39 -26.66 12.42
CA THR A 269 16.11 -27.83 11.91
C THR A 269 15.24 -28.57 10.90
N TRP A 270 15.87 -28.96 9.81
CA TRP A 270 15.26 -29.68 8.71
C TRP A 270 15.94 -31.01 8.54
N LEU A 271 15.15 -32.07 8.55
CA LEU A 271 15.58 -33.43 8.27
C LEU A 271 15.20 -33.78 6.83
N ILE A 272 16.10 -34.45 6.12
CA ILE A 272 15.84 -35.00 4.80
C ILE A 272 15.94 -36.51 4.88
N THR A 273 14.97 -37.17 4.23
CA THR A 273 14.92 -38.63 4.11
C THR A 273 14.84 -39.02 2.65
N ASP A 274 15.07 -40.30 2.37
CA ASP A 274 14.65 -40.89 1.11
C ASP A 274 13.11 -41.04 1.04
N LEU A 275 12.60 -41.68 -0.02
CA LEU A 275 11.16 -41.93 -0.17
C LEU A 275 10.60 -42.96 0.82
N ASN A 276 11.45 -43.85 1.36
CA ASN A 276 11.11 -44.85 2.37
C ASN A 276 11.14 -44.28 3.80
N GLU A 277 11.42 -42.97 3.94
CA GLU A 277 11.52 -42.26 5.21
C GLU A 277 12.77 -42.61 6.02
N GLU A 278 13.79 -43.20 5.38
CA GLU A 278 15.11 -43.42 5.96
C GLU A 278 15.88 -42.10 6.01
N PRO A 279 16.37 -41.66 7.18
CA PRO A 279 17.12 -40.41 7.32
C PRO A 279 18.39 -40.38 6.47
N LEU A 280 18.55 -39.33 5.66
CA LEU A 280 19.79 -39.06 4.90
C LEU A 280 20.70 -38.07 5.64
N GLY A 281 20.10 -37.08 6.29
CA GLY A 281 20.81 -36.09 7.08
C GLY A 281 19.97 -34.84 7.34
N TYR A 282 20.56 -33.88 8.05
CA TYR A 282 19.86 -32.69 8.49
C TYR A 282 20.73 -31.44 8.41
N PHE A 283 20.08 -30.28 8.51
CA PHE A 283 20.73 -28.97 8.64
C PHE A 283 19.86 -28.04 9.48
N THR A 284 20.46 -26.95 9.99
CA THR A 284 19.74 -25.91 10.72
C THR A 284 19.84 -24.59 9.95
N ALA A 285 18.69 -23.96 9.72
CA ALA A 285 18.62 -22.68 9.02
C ALA A 285 19.30 -21.56 9.82
N THR A 286 19.74 -20.49 9.14
CA THR A 286 20.40 -19.33 9.76
C THR A 286 19.59 -18.05 9.52
N VAL A 287 20.06 -16.92 10.08
CA VAL A 287 19.40 -15.60 9.92
C VAL A 287 19.57 -15.02 8.52
N GLU A 288 20.60 -15.46 7.80
CA GLU A 288 20.89 -15.03 6.43
C GLU A 288 20.20 -15.95 5.43
N PRO A 289 19.91 -15.47 4.20
CA PRO A 289 19.53 -16.35 3.11
C PRO A 289 20.61 -17.41 2.90
N SER A 290 20.22 -18.67 2.82
CA SER A 290 21.18 -19.77 2.83
C SER A 290 20.82 -20.87 1.84
N GLN A 291 21.76 -21.78 1.60
CA GLN A 291 21.57 -22.96 0.76
C GLN A 291 22.24 -24.19 1.37
N VAL A 292 21.77 -25.38 1.00
CA VAL A 292 22.35 -26.65 1.42
C VAL A 292 22.27 -27.64 0.26
N LYS A 293 23.33 -28.41 0.05
CA LYS A 293 23.35 -29.50 -0.93
C LYS A 293 23.09 -30.83 -0.23
N VAL A 294 22.08 -31.56 -0.69
CA VAL A 294 21.83 -32.94 -0.27
C VAL A 294 22.79 -33.82 -1.07
N PRO A 295 23.76 -34.46 -0.42
CA PRO A 295 24.75 -35.28 -1.12
C PRO A 295 24.11 -36.58 -1.64
N GLN A 296 24.81 -37.18 -2.61
CA GLN A 296 24.61 -38.56 -3.08
C GLN A 296 24.76 -39.55 -1.92
#